data_AF-A0A7D9L1V8-F1
#
_entry.id   AF-A0A7D9L1V8-F1
#
_cell.length_a   1.000
_cell.length_b   1.000
_cell.length_c   1.000
_cell.angle_alpha   90.00
_cell.angle_beta   90.00
_cell.angle_gamma   90.00
#
_symmetry.space_group_name_H-M   'P 1'
#
loop_
_entity.id
_entity.type
_entity.pdbx_description
1 polymer ?
#
loop_
_entity_poly.entity_id
_entity_poly.type
_entity_poly.pdbx_seq_one_letter_code
_entity_poly.pdbx_strand_id
1 'polypeptide(L)' 'EVWDNCNKTLAEKLQKLQNRAARVLTFSSYDTNADGLIEKLGWKKLSSQRQFQKAVMVYKSLNGLAPDYMHS' A
#
# COMPACT_ATOMS: atom_id res chain seq x y z
N GLU A 1 -11.83 0.34 8.97
CA GLU A 1 -10.60 0.28 8.14
C GLU A 1 -9.38 0.65 8.96
N VAL A 2 -8.44 -0.29 9.20
CA VAL A 2 -7.29 -0.08 10.10
C VAL A 2 -6.26 0.94 9.55
N TRP A 3 -6.32 1.23 8.25
CA TRP A 3 -5.26 1.98 7.57
C TRP A 3 -5.58 3.46 7.34
N ASP A 4 -6.85 3.88 7.38
CA ASP A 4 -7.21 5.19 6.87
C ASP A 4 -6.77 6.35 7.78
N ASN A 5 -6.52 6.05 9.06
CA ASN A 5 -6.09 7.03 10.05
C ASN A 5 -4.56 7.07 10.27
N CYS A 6 -3.75 6.48 9.38
CA CYS A 6 -2.30 6.69 9.46
C CYS A 6 -1.98 8.15 9.15
N ASN A 7 -1.46 8.87 10.16
CA ASN A 7 -0.79 10.16 9.98
C ASN A 7 0.28 10.04 8.86
N LYS A 8 0.48 11.10 8.06
CA LYS A 8 1.42 11.13 6.92
C LYS A 8 2.80 10.58 7.31
N THR A 9 3.26 10.92 8.51
CA THR A 9 4.52 10.44 9.09
C THR A 9 4.60 8.91 9.22
N LEU A 10 3.50 8.25 9.57
CA LEU A 10 3.45 6.79 9.71
C LEU A 10 3.43 6.12 8.34
N ALA A 11 2.73 6.70 7.37
CA ALA A 11 2.73 6.23 5.98
C ALA A 11 4.14 6.30 5.37
N GLU A 12 4.88 7.40 5.63
CA GLU A 12 6.27 7.53 5.19
C GLU A 12 7.20 6.49 5.84
N LYS A 13 7.03 6.22 7.14
CA LYS A 13 7.80 5.17 7.84
C LYS A 13 7.55 3.80 7.22
N LEU A 14 6.29 3.47 6.92
CA LEU A 14 5.94 2.22 6.26
C LEU A 14 6.54 2.14 4.83
N GLN A 15 6.54 3.25 4.08
CA GLN A 15 7.15 3.27 2.76
C GLN A 15 8.67 3.05 2.84
N LYS A 16 9.35 3.68 3.82
CA LYS A 16 10.79 3.45 4.05
C LYS A 16 11.07 1.99 4.42
N LEU A 17 10.20 1.34 5.20
CA LEU A 17 10.31 -0.07 5.52
C LEU A 17 10.16 -0.95 4.27
N GLN A 18 9.17 -0.68 3.43
CA GLN A 18 8.99 -1.38 2.15
C GLN A 18 10.22 -1.21 1.25
N ASN A 19 10.74 0.01 1.13
CA ASN A 19 11.94 0.31 0.35
C ASN A 19 13.16 -0.47 0.87
N ARG A 20 13.27 -0.64 2.20
CA ARG A 20 14.35 -1.43 2.80
C ARG A 20 14.20 -2.92 2.48
N ALA A 21 12.99 -3.47 2.60
CA ALA A 21 12.72 -4.86 2.25
C ALA A 21 13.04 -5.13 0.76
N ALA A 22 12.66 -4.21 -0.13
CA ALA A 22 12.96 -4.32 -1.56
C ALA A 22 14.47 -4.41 -1.82
N ARG A 23 15.27 -3.58 -1.14
CA ARG A 23 16.75 -3.62 -1.26
C ARG A 23 17.35 -4.92 -0.76
N VAL A 24 16.86 -5.45 0.37
CA VAL A 24 17.34 -6.73 0.91
C VAL A 24 17.08 -7.87 -0.07
N LEU A 25 15.87 -7.93 -0.65
CA LEU A 25 15.51 -8.98 -1.61
C LEU A 25 16.25 -8.89 -2.94
N THR A 26 16.62 -7.67 -3.35
CA THR A 26 17.29 -7.42 -4.63
C THR A 26 18.80 -7.26 -4.49
N PHE A 27 19.35 -7.44 -3.29
CA PHE A 27 20.77 -7.21 -2.97
C PHE A 27 21.31 -5.86 -3.48
N SER A 28 20.46 -4.83 -3.47
CA SER A 28 20.78 -3.51 -4.05
C SER A 28 21.32 -2.54 -3.00
N SER A 29 22.18 -1.62 -3.45
CA SER A 29 22.72 -0.54 -2.61
C SER A 29 21.62 0.39 -2.10
N TYR A 30 21.92 1.17 -1.06
CA TYR A 30 21.06 2.26 -0.62
C TYR A 30 20.88 3.35 -1.66
N ASP A 31 21.91 3.60 -2.48
CA ASP A 31 21.89 4.61 -3.55
C ASP A 31 20.99 4.21 -4.72
N THR A 32 20.63 2.93 -4.81
CA THR A 32 19.71 2.45 -5.82
C THR A 32 18.31 3.01 -5.58
N ASN A 33 17.69 3.55 -6.64
CA ASN A 33 16.34 4.07 -6.60
C ASN A 33 15.34 2.98 -6.14
N ALA A 34 14.68 3.20 -5.01
CA ALA A 34 13.76 2.23 -4.43
C ALA A 34 12.50 2.01 -5.29
N ASP A 35 12.06 3.01 -6.05
CA ASP A 35 10.87 2.90 -6.90
C ASP A 35 11.07 1.83 -7.97
N GLY A 36 12.21 1.83 -8.66
CA GLY A 36 12.54 0.81 -9.66
C GLY A 36 12.67 -0.59 -9.05
N LEU A 37 13.13 -0.71 -7.80
CA LEU A 37 13.20 -2.00 -7.09
C LEU A 37 11.82 -2.54 -6.74
N ILE A 38 10.92 -1.67 -6.28
CA ILE A 38 9.53 -2.01 -5.97
C ILE A 38 8.80 -2.46 -7.24
N GLU A 39 8.96 -1.73 -8.34
CA GLU A 39 8.38 -2.12 -9.64
C GLU A 39 8.93 -3.46 -10.14
N LYS A 40 10.25 -3.68 -10.02
CA LYS A 40 10.89 -4.96 -10.39
C LYS A 40 10.34 -6.14 -9.58
N LEU A 41 9.96 -5.91 -8.32
CA LEU A 41 9.34 -6.91 -7.46
C LEU A 41 7.83 -7.06 -7.70
N GLY A 42 7.23 -6.29 -8.61
CA GLY A 42 5.78 -6.25 -8.83
C GLY A 42 5.01 -5.64 -7.66
N TRP A 43 5.69 -4.92 -6.78
CA TRP A 43 5.08 -4.29 -5.62
C TRP A 43 4.44 -2.96 -6.00
N LYS A 44 3.41 -2.55 -5.26
CA LYS A 44 2.78 -1.23 -5.38
C LYS A 44 3.30 -0.30 -4.30
N LYS A 45 3.37 1.00 -4.60
CA LYS A 45 3.54 2.04 -3.57
C LYS A 45 2.38 2.00 -2.59
N LEU A 46 2.64 2.32 -1.33
CA LEU A 46 1.61 2.27 -0.28
C LEU A 46 0.43 3.21 -0.56
N SER A 47 0.68 4.38 -1.15
CA SER A 47 -0.37 5.32 -1.56
C SER A 47 -1.32 4.68 -2.58
N SER A 48 -0.78 4.08 -3.63
CA SER A 48 -1.54 3.37 -4.66
C SER A 48 -2.28 2.17 -4.09
N GLN A 49 -1.64 1.40 -3.20
CA GLN A 49 -2.29 0.28 -2.52
C GLN A 49 -3.48 0.76 -1.68
N ARG A 50 -3.33 1.87 -0.94
CA ARG A 50 -4.42 2.44 -0.14
C ARG A 50 -5.58 2.89 -1.00
N GLN A 51 -5.30 3.62 -2.09
CA GLN A 51 -6.35 4.05 -3.03
C GLN A 51 -7.08 2.86 -3.64
N PHE A 52 -6.35 1.82 -4.03
CA PHE A 52 -6.94 0.60 -4.54
C PHE A 52 -7.86 -0.09 -3.52
N GLN A 53 -7.41 -0.22 -2.27
CA GLN A 53 -8.24 -0.82 -1.21
C GLN A 53 -9.52 -0.02 -0.94
N LYS A 54 -9.44 1.31 -0.94
CA LYS A 54 -10.62 2.18 -0.84
C LYS A 54 -11.59 1.96 -2.00
N ALA A 55 -11.08 1.95 -3.23
CA ALA A 55 -11.89 1.71 -4.42
C ALA A 55 -12.56 0.32 -4.37
N VAL A 56 -11.82 -0.70 -3.93
CA VAL A 56 -12.37 -2.05 -3.72
C VAL A 56 -13.47 -2.04 -2.66
N MET A 57 -13.29 -1.31 -1.57
CA MET A 57 -14.32 -1.21 -0.53
C MET A 57 -15.59 -0.54 -1.06
N VAL A 58 -15.47 0.60 -1.73
CA VAL A 58 -16.60 1.31 -2.34
C VAL A 58 -17.31 0.41 -3.34
N TYR A 59 -16.56 -0.27 -4.22
CA TYR A 59 -17.14 -1.22 -5.16
C TYR A 59 -17.91 -2.34 -4.44
N LYS A 60 -17.33 -2.93 -3.39
CA LYS A 60 -17.99 -3.98 -2.62
C LYS A 60 -19.27 -3.49 -1.96
N SER A 61 -19.26 -2.30 -1.36
CA SER A 61 -20.45 -1.70 -0.74
C SER A 61 -21.55 -1.46 -1.77
N LEU A 62 -21.22 -0.94 -2.96
CA LEU A 62 -22.20 -0.67 -4.01
C LEU A 62 -22.80 -1.94 -4.64
N ASN A 63 -22.07 -3.07 -4.61
CA ASN A 63 -22.50 -4.33 -5.22
C ASN A 63 -23.03 -5.35 -4.19
N GLY A 64 -23.25 -4.93 -2.95
CA GLY A 64 -23.72 -5.82 -1.88
C GLY A 64 -22.74 -6.93 -1.50
N LEU A 65 -21.46 -6.77 -1.83
CA LEU A 65 -20.36 -7.70 -1.49
C LEU A 65 -19.63 -7.28 -0.21
N ALA A 66 -20.02 -6.15 0.39
CA ALA A 66 -19.53 -5.72 1.69
C ALA A 66 -20.30 -6.43 2.82
N PRO A 67 -19.69 -6.57 4.01
CA PRO A 67 -20.40 -7.08 5.19
C PRO A 67 -21.63 -6.24 5.53
N ASP A 68 -22.69 -6.85 6.05
CA ASP A 68 -23.99 -6.20 6.33
C ASP A 68 -23.89 -4.90 7.15
N TYR A 69 -22.93 -4.83 8.08
CA TYR A 69 -22.71 -3.61 8.89
C TYR A 69 -22.13 -2.41 8.11
N MET A 70 -21.73 -2.61 6.86
CA MET A 70 -21.25 -1.57 5.95
C MET A 70 -22.32 -1.11 4.95
N HIS A 71 -23.50 -1.70 4.98
CA HIS A 71 -24.66 -1.23 4.20
C HIS A 71 -25.34 -0.13 5.02
N SER A 72 -25.69 0.97 4.35
CA SER A 72 -26.45 2.08 4.96
C SER A 72 -27.93 1.78 4.98
#